data_AF-A0A1F3VHB5-F1
#
_entry.id   AF-A0A1F3VHB5-F1
#
_cell.length_a   1.000
_cell.length_b   1.000
_cell.length_c   1.000
_cell.angle_alpha   90.00
_cell.angle_beta   90.00
_cell.angle_gamma   90.00
#
_symmetry.space_group_name_H-M   'P 1'
#
loop_
_entity.id
_entity.type
_entity.pdbx_description
1 polymer ?
#
loop_
_entity_poly.entity_id
_entity_poly.type
_entity_poly.pdbx_seq_one_letter_code
_entity_poly.pdbx_strand_id
1 'polypeptide(L)'
;MNPFYLFITIFITFNSWANIENGHTIAPTFLEECSSTKEYMTTYNFLKGHTEFKIAPMEQTRIADIISQNCSGASLRFIKVTNLLIKAGLDTSNSMNSALKFIATDDQTTETFINIFREAFLAKGLDLDLLTAHKLAISLSSEFNGQPKNAQEDFSALVKFCVSEDGVNLPRPTCAQFAARITKLGERFANPVAKPFINLVYFLSDKKNGPHRPMFEAMKLAENIISNGPMAYENFSQAYKFASAKKGLDLPDDQALSFASNMAARTIANKDKKENIK
;
A
#
# COMPACT_ATOMS: atom_id res chain seq x y z
N MET A 1 36.05 -6.84 84.36
CA MET A 1 35.74 -5.71 83.46
C MET A 1 35.80 -6.24 82.03
N ASN A 2 34.63 -6.39 81.41
CA ASN A 2 34.42 -7.23 80.23
C ASN A 2 34.64 -6.46 78.91
N PRO A 3 35.00 -7.18 77.82
CA PRO A 3 35.37 -6.62 76.55
C PRO A 3 34.15 -6.32 75.67
N PHE A 4 34.22 -5.24 74.89
CA PHE A 4 33.28 -4.97 73.81
C PHE A 4 33.84 -5.55 72.50
N TYR A 5 33.17 -6.57 71.96
CA TYR A 5 33.40 -7.09 70.62
C TYR A 5 32.59 -6.28 69.60
N LEU A 6 33.30 -5.79 68.58
CA LEU A 6 32.80 -5.05 67.43
C LEU A 6 32.29 -6.06 66.37
N PHE A 7 30.97 -6.13 66.13
CA PHE A 7 30.41 -6.89 65.01
C PHE A 7 30.27 -5.97 63.79
N ILE A 8 31.12 -6.17 62.79
CA ILE A 8 31.00 -5.56 61.46
C ILE A 8 30.11 -6.48 60.62
N THR A 9 28.90 -6.02 60.29
CA THR A 9 28.00 -6.68 59.33
C THR A 9 28.28 -6.11 57.94
N ILE A 10 28.90 -6.90 57.07
CA ILE A 10 29.10 -6.57 55.66
C ILE A 10 27.81 -6.94 54.90
N PHE A 11 27.06 -5.94 54.45
CA PHE A 11 25.97 -6.11 53.48
C PHE A 11 26.57 -6.24 52.08
N ILE A 12 26.61 -7.46 51.53
CA ILE A 12 26.88 -7.70 50.12
C ILE A 12 25.54 -7.60 49.38
N THR A 13 25.26 -6.45 48.77
CA THR A 13 24.15 -6.32 47.81
C THR A 13 24.57 -6.94 46.48
N PHE A 14 24.07 -8.14 46.20
CA PHE A 14 24.11 -8.75 44.87
C PHE A 14 23.18 -7.96 43.93
N ASN A 15 23.73 -6.99 43.21
CA ASN A 15 23.06 -6.40 42.06
C ASN A 15 23.06 -7.44 40.93
N SER A 16 21.98 -8.22 40.84
CA SER A 16 21.71 -9.06 39.69
C SER A 16 21.29 -8.16 38.52
N TRP A 17 22.26 -7.83 37.67
CA TRP A 17 21.99 -7.24 36.36
C TRP A 17 21.39 -8.34 35.49
N ALA A 18 20.06 -8.38 35.43
CA ALA A 18 19.36 -9.12 34.39
C ALA A 18 19.63 -8.41 33.06
N ASN A 19 20.59 -8.92 32.30
CA ASN A 19 20.71 -8.64 30.87
C ASN A 19 19.43 -9.17 30.21
N ILE A 20 18.50 -8.26 29.92
CA ILE A 20 17.42 -8.50 28.97
C ILE A 20 18.08 -8.47 27.60
N GLU A 21 18.60 -9.63 27.16
CA GLU A 21 18.91 -9.84 25.76
C GLU A 21 17.58 -9.75 25.00
N ASN A 22 17.50 -8.78 24.08
CA ASN A 22 16.41 -8.66 23.12
C ASN A 22 16.39 -9.93 22.27
N GLY A 23 15.63 -10.93 22.70
CA GLY A 23 15.31 -12.11 21.92
C GLY A 23 14.49 -11.68 20.70
N HIS A 24 15.17 -11.37 19.60
CA HIS A 24 14.58 -11.58 18.28
C HIS A 24 14.31 -13.07 18.16
N THR A 25 13.11 -13.46 18.56
CA THR A 25 12.51 -14.74 18.22
C THR A 25 12.39 -14.76 16.69
N ILE A 26 13.41 -15.32 16.03
CA ILE A 26 13.32 -15.70 14.63
C ILE A 26 12.25 -16.79 14.62
N ALA A 27 11.03 -16.43 14.24
CA ALA A 27 9.98 -17.41 14.01
C ALA A 27 10.56 -18.47 13.07
N PRO A 28 10.46 -19.78 13.38
CA PRO A 28 11.01 -20.80 12.53
C PRO A 28 10.41 -20.62 11.12
N THR A 29 11.27 -20.34 10.14
CA THR A 29 10.89 -20.37 8.74
C THR A 29 10.51 -21.81 8.42
N PHE A 30 9.21 -22.09 8.43
CA PHE A 30 8.70 -23.35 7.95
C PHE A 30 9.16 -23.50 6.50
N LEU A 31 9.98 -24.51 6.23
CA LEU A 31 10.32 -24.90 4.86
C LEU A 31 9.03 -25.35 4.21
N GLU A 32 8.50 -24.53 3.30
CA GLU A 32 7.31 -24.89 2.54
C GLU A 32 7.72 -25.89 1.45
N GLU A 33 7.08 -27.06 1.44
CA GLU A 33 7.32 -28.06 0.41
C GLU A 33 6.88 -27.53 -0.95
N CYS A 34 7.82 -27.49 -1.91
CA CYS A 34 7.49 -27.12 -3.29
C CYS A 34 7.22 -28.34 -4.17
N SER A 35 6.13 -28.29 -4.94
CA SER A 35 5.89 -29.20 -6.06
C SER A 35 6.42 -28.64 -7.40
N SER A 36 7.73 -28.46 -7.53
CA SER A 36 8.34 -27.85 -8.72
C SER A 36 8.03 -28.62 -10.02
N THR A 37 7.97 -29.96 -9.95
CA THR A 37 7.53 -30.81 -11.06
C THR A 37 6.12 -30.47 -11.52
N LYS A 38 5.19 -30.19 -10.58
CA LYS A 38 3.82 -29.80 -10.91
C LYS A 38 3.78 -28.41 -11.55
N GLU A 39 4.56 -27.45 -11.06
CA GLU A 39 4.68 -26.11 -11.66
C GLU A 39 5.20 -26.20 -13.11
N TYR A 40 6.23 -27.02 -13.34
CA TYR A 40 6.79 -27.29 -14.66
C TYR A 40 5.74 -27.89 -15.59
N MET A 41 5.13 -29.01 -15.19
CA MET A 41 4.15 -29.74 -16.01
C MET A 41 2.94 -28.86 -16.35
N THR A 42 2.45 -28.09 -15.38
CA THR A 42 1.31 -27.17 -15.57
C THR A 42 1.64 -26.12 -16.61
N THR A 43 2.80 -25.47 -16.48
CA THR A 43 3.25 -24.43 -17.42
C THR A 43 3.51 -25.01 -18.81
N TYR A 44 4.25 -26.10 -18.90
CA TYR A 44 4.56 -26.74 -20.17
C TYR A 44 3.30 -27.15 -20.92
N ASN A 45 2.34 -27.79 -20.23
CA ASN A 45 1.08 -28.21 -20.85
C ASN A 45 0.21 -27.02 -21.25
N PHE A 46 0.22 -25.93 -20.48
CA PHE A 46 -0.42 -24.67 -20.87
C PHE A 46 0.18 -24.14 -22.19
N LEU A 47 1.51 -23.98 -22.26
CA LEU A 47 2.17 -23.44 -23.46
C LEU A 47 2.00 -24.35 -24.68
N LYS A 48 2.13 -25.66 -24.49
CA LYS A 48 1.94 -26.66 -25.54
C LYS A 48 0.49 -26.70 -26.05
N GLY A 49 -0.49 -26.49 -25.16
CA GLY A 49 -1.91 -26.49 -25.49
C GLY A 49 -2.38 -25.28 -26.30
N HIS A 50 -1.61 -24.18 -26.32
CA HIS A 50 -1.97 -22.93 -26.99
C HIS A 50 -1.05 -22.69 -28.19
N THR A 51 -1.30 -23.42 -29.29
CA THR A 51 -0.45 -23.37 -30.49
C THR A 51 -0.45 -22.00 -31.17
N GLU A 52 -1.49 -21.20 -30.96
CA GLU A 52 -1.61 -19.81 -31.40
C GLU A 52 -0.55 -18.88 -30.81
N PHE A 53 0.08 -19.28 -29.70
CA PHE A 53 1.21 -18.54 -29.11
C PHE A 53 2.47 -18.59 -29.98
N LYS A 54 2.56 -19.56 -30.91
CA LYS A 54 3.70 -19.76 -31.83
C LYS A 54 5.06 -19.85 -31.11
N ILE A 55 5.08 -20.45 -29.92
CA ILE A 55 6.29 -20.64 -29.11
C ILE A 55 6.98 -21.94 -29.53
N ALA A 56 8.27 -21.87 -29.84
CA ALA A 56 9.06 -23.05 -30.20
C ALA A 56 9.16 -24.05 -29.03
N PRO A 57 9.21 -25.37 -29.27
CA PRO A 57 9.24 -26.38 -28.20
C PRO A 57 10.35 -26.16 -27.16
N MET A 58 11.55 -25.80 -27.58
CA MET A 58 12.67 -25.52 -26.66
C MET A 58 12.39 -24.32 -25.74
N GLU A 59 11.69 -23.31 -26.26
CA GLU A 59 11.31 -22.13 -25.50
C GLU A 59 10.18 -22.45 -24.50
N GLN A 60 9.25 -23.34 -24.87
CA GLN A 60 8.23 -23.86 -23.93
C GLN A 60 8.89 -24.55 -22.73
N THR A 61 9.89 -25.40 -22.99
CA THR A 61 10.70 -26.08 -21.97
C THR A 61 11.41 -25.06 -21.07
N ARG A 62 12.02 -24.02 -21.66
CA ARG A 62 12.75 -22.97 -20.93
C ARG A 62 11.84 -22.16 -20.01
N ILE A 63 10.68 -21.72 -20.51
CA ILE A 63 9.71 -20.94 -19.72
C ILE A 63 9.17 -21.81 -18.57
N ALA A 64 8.83 -23.08 -18.83
CA ALA A 64 8.38 -24.02 -17.81
C ALA A 64 9.43 -24.25 -16.72
N ASP A 65 10.71 -24.36 -17.10
CA ASP A 65 11.82 -24.49 -16.15
C ASP A 65 11.93 -23.25 -15.25
N ILE A 66 11.96 -22.05 -15.82
CA ILE A 66 12.01 -20.78 -15.06
C ILE A 66 10.86 -20.68 -14.06
N ILE A 67 9.64 -21.00 -14.48
CA ILE A 67 8.47 -20.91 -13.61
C ILE A 67 8.53 -21.94 -12.48
N SER A 68 9.03 -23.15 -12.77
CA SER A 68 9.15 -24.21 -11.77
C SER A 68 10.09 -23.90 -10.61
N GLN A 69 11.04 -22.98 -10.82
CA GLN A 69 11.97 -22.52 -9.78
C GLN A 69 11.32 -21.58 -8.75
N ASN A 70 10.12 -21.07 -9.02
CA ASN A 70 9.46 -20.01 -8.22
C ASN A 70 8.26 -20.49 -7.37
N CYS A 71 8.04 -21.79 -7.27
CA CYS A 71 7.40 -22.48 -6.14
C CYS A 71 6.73 -21.64 -5.03
N SER A 72 5.50 -21.87 -4.58
CA SER A 72 4.40 -22.66 -5.14
C SER A 72 3.33 -21.70 -5.71
N GLY A 73 2.57 -22.15 -6.71
CA GLY A 73 1.53 -21.36 -7.41
C GLY A 73 2.05 -20.48 -8.55
N ALA A 74 3.35 -20.53 -8.86
CA ALA A 74 3.98 -19.70 -9.89
C ALA A 74 3.36 -19.88 -11.27
N SER A 75 3.07 -21.13 -11.67
CA SER A 75 2.41 -21.46 -12.93
C SER A 75 1.00 -20.89 -13.00
N LEU A 76 0.24 -20.95 -11.90
CA LEU A 76 -1.11 -20.40 -11.85
C LEU A 76 -1.09 -18.88 -12.01
N ARG A 77 -0.19 -18.18 -11.31
CA ARG A 77 -0.02 -16.72 -11.44
C ARG A 77 0.38 -16.34 -12.85
N PHE A 78 1.36 -17.04 -13.43
CA PHE A 78 1.77 -16.86 -14.82
C PHE A 78 0.59 -16.99 -15.79
N ILE A 79 -0.12 -18.12 -15.75
CA ILE A 79 -1.25 -18.41 -16.64
C ILE A 79 -2.35 -17.36 -16.51
N LYS A 80 -2.71 -16.97 -15.27
CA LYS A 80 -3.73 -15.95 -15.00
C LYS A 80 -3.38 -14.62 -15.67
N VAL A 81 -2.15 -14.14 -15.48
CA VAL A 81 -1.70 -12.85 -16.02
C VAL A 81 -1.55 -12.91 -17.54
N THR A 82 -0.97 -13.98 -18.09
CA THR A 82 -0.85 -14.18 -19.55
C THR A 82 -2.22 -14.18 -20.21
N ASN A 83 -3.17 -14.98 -19.71
CA ASN A 83 -4.51 -15.07 -20.30
C ASN A 83 -5.28 -13.74 -20.20
N LEU A 84 -5.15 -13.02 -19.08
CA LEU A 84 -5.78 -11.72 -18.91
C LEU A 84 -5.29 -10.72 -19.97
N LEU A 85 -3.97 -10.63 -20.16
CA LEU A 85 -3.36 -9.65 -21.06
C LEU A 85 -3.59 -9.99 -22.54
N ILE A 86 -3.49 -11.27 -22.92
CA ILE A 86 -3.83 -11.72 -24.28
C ILE A 86 -5.29 -11.44 -24.59
N LYS A 87 -6.21 -11.73 -23.65
CA LYS A 87 -7.63 -11.43 -23.81
C LYS A 87 -7.91 -9.93 -23.94
N ALA A 88 -7.09 -9.09 -23.32
CA ALA A 88 -7.16 -7.64 -23.43
C ALA A 88 -6.54 -7.10 -24.74
N GLY A 89 -5.95 -7.97 -25.58
CA GLY A 89 -5.37 -7.61 -26.87
C GLY A 89 -3.87 -7.35 -26.84
N LEU A 90 -3.17 -7.63 -25.73
CA LEU A 90 -1.70 -7.57 -25.70
C LEU A 90 -1.14 -8.78 -26.44
N ASP A 91 -0.06 -8.61 -27.20
CA ASP A 91 0.57 -9.73 -27.88
C ASP A 91 1.13 -10.75 -26.88
N THR A 92 1.26 -11.99 -27.35
CA THR A 92 1.67 -13.12 -26.52
C THR A 92 3.05 -12.91 -25.88
N SER A 93 4.01 -12.34 -26.61
CA SER A 93 5.37 -12.15 -26.10
C SER A 93 5.39 -11.16 -24.93
N ASN A 94 4.77 -9.99 -25.12
CA ASN A 94 4.67 -8.98 -24.07
C ASN A 94 3.80 -9.45 -22.89
N SER A 95 2.74 -10.22 -23.16
CA SER A 95 1.90 -10.81 -22.10
C SER A 95 2.68 -11.80 -21.22
N MET A 96 3.48 -12.67 -21.82
CA MET A 96 4.33 -13.60 -21.07
C MET A 96 5.45 -12.88 -20.32
N ASN A 97 6.13 -11.92 -20.96
CA ASN A 97 7.16 -11.10 -20.31
C ASN A 97 6.61 -10.35 -19.10
N SER A 98 5.38 -9.84 -19.19
CA SER A 98 4.71 -9.25 -18.04
C SER A 98 4.35 -10.29 -16.98
N ALA A 99 3.83 -11.46 -17.38
CA ALA A 99 3.44 -12.51 -16.44
C ALA A 99 4.62 -13.07 -15.65
N LEU A 100 5.81 -13.11 -16.23
CA LEU A 100 7.05 -13.48 -15.55
C LEU A 100 7.37 -12.60 -14.34
N LYS A 101 6.85 -11.37 -14.26
CA LYS A 101 7.02 -10.51 -13.06
C LYS A 101 6.27 -11.02 -11.82
N PHE A 102 5.28 -11.89 -12.00
CA PHE A 102 4.38 -12.35 -10.93
C PHE A 102 4.71 -13.74 -10.39
N ILE A 103 5.60 -14.48 -11.07
CA ILE A 103 5.89 -15.87 -10.72
C ILE A 103 6.49 -15.99 -9.32
N ALA A 104 7.32 -15.02 -8.94
CA ALA A 104 7.97 -14.91 -7.63
C ALA A 104 7.16 -14.12 -6.59
N THR A 105 5.98 -13.62 -6.96
CA THR A 105 5.11 -12.86 -6.04
C THR A 105 4.09 -13.78 -5.36
N ASP A 106 3.42 -13.30 -4.32
CA ASP A 106 2.29 -14.02 -3.74
C ASP A 106 1.01 -13.88 -4.58
N ASP A 107 0.01 -14.70 -4.25
CA ASP A 107 -1.29 -14.69 -4.93
C ASP A 107 -2.03 -13.36 -4.73
N GLN A 108 -1.87 -12.72 -3.57
CA GLN A 108 -2.52 -11.43 -3.27
C GLN A 108 -2.03 -10.32 -4.20
N THR A 109 -0.73 -10.28 -4.50
CA THR A 109 -0.09 -9.34 -5.43
C THR A 109 -0.59 -9.56 -6.84
N THR A 110 -0.74 -10.81 -7.25
CA THR A 110 -1.29 -11.17 -8.58
C THR A 110 -2.76 -10.80 -8.70
N GLU A 111 -3.59 -11.08 -7.69
CA GLU A 111 -5.01 -10.68 -7.70
C GLU A 111 -5.16 -9.16 -7.67
N THR A 112 -4.30 -8.45 -6.93
CA THR A 112 -4.23 -6.98 -6.93
C THR A 112 -3.99 -6.43 -8.34
N PHE A 113 -3.00 -6.98 -9.05
CA PHE A 113 -2.74 -6.63 -10.44
C PHE A 113 -3.98 -6.84 -11.32
N ILE A 114 -4.60 -8.01 -11.25
CA ILE A 114 -5.76 -8.38 -12.06
C ILE A 114 -6.92 -7.40 -11.82
N ASN A 115 -7.19 -7.07 -10.56
CA ASN A 115 -8.30 -6.21 -10.18
C ASN A 115 -8.07 -4.76 -10.60
N ILE A 116 -6.89 -4.20 -10.33
CA ILE A 116 -6.53 -2.84 -10.77
C ILE A 116 -6.51 -2.75 -12.30
N PHE A 117 -5.95 -3.74 -12.99
CA PHE A 117 -5.96 -3.77 -14.45
C PHE A 117 -7.37 -3.76 -15.01
N ARG A 118 -8.28 -4.57 -14.48
CA ARG A 118 -9.68 -4.61 -14.93
C ARG A 118 -10.40 -3.30 -14.66
N GLU A 119 -10.21 -2.70 -13.50
CA GLU A 119 -10.82 -1.41 -13.16
C GLU A 119 -10.27 -0.28 -14.04
N ALA A 120 -8.97 -0.31 -14.36
CA ALA A 120 -8.33 0.65 -15.24
C ALA A 120 -8.75 0.49 -16.71
N PHE A 121 -8.77 -0.73 -17.23
CA PHE A 121 -8.95 -1.01 -18.66
C PHE A 121 -10.41 -1.06 -19.12
N LEU A 122 -11.33 -1.58 -18.29
CA LEU A 122 -12.70 -1.81 -18.75
C LEU A 122 -13.48 -0.49 -18.90
N ALA A 123 -14.34 -0.43 -19.92
CA ALA A 123 -15.24 0.70 -20.18
C ALA A 123 -16.19 1.04 -19.02
N LYS A 124 -16.44 0.10 -18.11
CA LYS A 124 -17.23 0.37 -16.89
C LYS A 124 -16.42 0.96 -15.73
N GLY A 125 -15.09 0.90 -15.81
CA GLY A 125 -14.16 1.45 -14.84
C GLY A 125 -13.60 2.78 -15.35
N LEU A 126 -12.32 2.82 -15.71
CA LEU A 126 -11.64 4.03 -16.18
C LEU A 126 -11.46 4.12 -17.70
N ASP A 127 -11.67 3.03 -18.43
CA ASP A 127 -11.57 3.00 -19.90
C ASP A 127 -10.22 3.53 -20.42
N LEU A 128 -9.12 3.18 -19.74
CA LEU A 128 -7.78 3.53 -20.18
C LEU A 128 -7.34 2.63 -21.33
N ASP A 129 -6.42 3.12 -22.15
CA ASP A 129 -5.76 2.26 -23.13
C ASP A 129 -4.98 1.13 -22.44
N LEU A 130 -4.81 0.03 -23.18
CA LEU A 130 -4.20 -1.20 -22.70
C LEU A 130 -2.84 -0.98 -22.02
N LEU A 131 -1.97 -0.17 -22.62
CA LEU A 131 -0.61 0.03 -22.12
C LEU A 131 -0.60 0.89 -20.86
N THR A 132 -1.45 1.92 -20.80
CA THR A 132 -1.61 2.76 -19.60
C THR A 132 -2.21 1.96 -18.45
N ALA A 133 -3.29 1.19 -18.69
CA ALA A 133 -3.90 0.31 -17.69
C ALA A 133 -2.90 -0.73 -17.17
N HIS A 134 -2.12 -1.33 -18.06
CA HIS A 134 -1.10 -2.30 -17.71
C HIS A 134 0.00 -1.71 -16.82
N LYS A 135 0.59 -0.58 -17.22
CA LYS A 135 1.63 0.11 -16.43
C LYS A 135 1.12 0.53 -15.06
N LEU A 136 -0.11 1.04 -14.99
CA LEU A 136 -0.75 1.43 -13.74
C LEU A 136 -0.93 0.22 -12.81
N ALA A 137 -1.45 -0.89 -13.34
CA ALA A 137 -1.64 -2.11 -12.57
C ALA A 137 -0.33 -2.65 -12.01
N ILE A 138 0.73 -2.73 -12.83
CA ILE A 138 2.08 -3.11 -12.39
C ILE A 138 2.57 -2.21 -11.24
N SER A 139 2.42 -0.89 -11.41
CA SER A 139 2.90 0.09 -10.43
C SER A 139 2.18 0.01 -9.07
N LEU A 140 0.93 -0.46 -9.05
CA LEU A 140 0.12 -0.55 -7.82
C LEU A 140 0.01 -2.00 -7.30
N SER A 141 0.72 -2.95 -7.92
CA SER A 141 0.77 -4.33 -7.48
C SER A 141 2.21 -4.77 -7.16
N SER A 142 2.98 -5.17 -8.17
CA SER A 142 4.30 -5.79 -8.02
C SER A 142 5.39 -4.78 -7.67
N GLU A 143 5.19 -3.51 -8.02
CA GLU A 143 6.15 -2.43 -7.73
C GLU A 143 5.69 -1.56 -6.53
N PHE A 144 4.60 -1.94 -5.86
CA PHE A 144 4.08 -1.21 -4.71
C PHE A 144 4.82 -1.61 -3.43
N ASN A 145 5.43 -0.64 -2.75
CA ASN A 145 6.26 -0.91 -1.56
C ASN A 145 5.46 -1.23 -0.29
N GLY A 146 4.15 -0.95 -0.29
CA GLY A 146 3.24 -1.26 0.83
C GLY A 146 2.53 -2.60 0.66
N GLN A 147 1.39 -2.77 1.34
CA GLN A 147 0.57 -3.98 1.17
C GLN A 147 -0.26 -3.87 -0.13
N PRO A 148 -0.11 -4.80 -1.11
CA PRO A 148 -0.83 -4.72 -2.38
C PRO A 148 -2.37 -4.71 -2.21
N LYS A 149 -2.88 -5.42 -1.21
CA LYS A 149 -4.31 -5.40 -0.88
C LYS A 149 -4.80 -3.98 -0.54
N ASN A 150 -4.04 -3.22 0.25
CA ASN A 150 -4.38 -1.83 0.56
C ASN A 150 -4.34 -0.97 -0.70
N ALA A 151 -3.37 -1.20 -1.61
CA ALA A 151 -3.31 -0.48 -2.88
C ALA A 151 -4.58 -0.70 -3.72
N GLN A 152 -5.06 -1.95 -3.81
CA GLN A 152 -6.31 -2.29 -4.48
C GLN A 152 -7.50 -1.57 -3.87
N GLU A 153 -7.66 -1.65 -2.54
CA GLU A 153 -8.78 -1.04 -1.81
C GLU A 153 -8.78 0.48 -1.95
N ASP A 154 -7.61 1.11 -1.79
CA ASP A 154 -7.46 2.55 -1.91
C ASP A 154 -7.73 3.02 -3.33
N PHE A 155 -7.15 2.36 -4.34
CA PHE A 155 -7.35 2.72 -5.73
C PHE A 155 -8.83 2.65 -6.11
N SER A 156 -9.53 1.55 -5.78
CA SER A 156 -10.95 1.41 -6.12
C SER A 156 -11.84 2.43 -5.40
N ALA A 157 -11.57 2.71 -4.12
CA ALA A 157 -12.29 3.73 -3.37
C ALA A 157 -12.09 5.14 -3.97
N LEU A 158 -10.87 5.47 -4.39
CA LEU A 158 -10.54 6.75 -5.03
C LEU A 158 -11.12 6.86 -6.42
N VAL A 159 -11.13 5.77 -7.21
CA VAL A 159 -11.80 5.70 -8.51
C VAL A 159 -13.28 5.96 -8.36
N LYS A 160 -13.95 5.33 -7.39
CA LYS A 160 -15.36 5.60 -7.13
C LYS A 160 -15.60 7.06 -6.74
N PHE A 161 -14.76 7.62 -5.88
CA PHE A 161 -14.88 9.02 -5.43
C PHE A 161 -14.67 10.03 -6.55
N CYS A 162 -13.68 9.82 -7.42
CA CYS A 162 -13.33 10.78 -8.46
C CYS A 162 -14.34 10.79 -9.63
N VAL A 163 -14.94 9.65 -10.01
CA VAL A 163 -15.82 9.55 -11.20
C VAL A 163 -17.29 9.79 -10.85
N SER A 164 -17.63 9.75 -9.57
CA SER A 164 -19.00 9.99 -9.09
C SER A 164 -19.39 11.45 -9.29
N GLU A 165 -20.63 11.68 -9.73
CA GLU A 165 -21.26 13.01 -9.80
C GLU A 165 -21.34 13.68 -8.42
N ASP A 166 -21.65 12.89 -7.38
CA ASP A 166 -21.66 13.33 -5.98
C ASP A 166 -20.25 13.56 -5.39
N GLY A 167 -19.21 13.19 -6.14
CA GLY A 167 -17.81 13.32 -5.74
C GLY A 167 -17.15 14.50 -6.44
N VAL A 168 -16.14 14.21 -7.25
CA VAL A 168 -15.37 15.25 -7.99
C VAL A 168 -15.75 15.30 -9.47
N ASN A 169 -16.33 14.22 -10.01
CA ASN A 169 -16.67 14.07 -11.43
C ASN A 169 -15.52 14.41 -12.41
N LEU A 170 -14.34 13.86 -12.16
CA LEU A 170 -13.16 14.05 -13.00
C LEU A 170 -13.25 13.21 -14.29
N PRO A 171 -12.68 13.69 -15.41
CA PRO A 171 -12.42 12.85 -16.57
C PRO A 171 -11.65 11.60 -16.17
N ARG A 172 -12.04 10.43 -16.68
CA ARG A 172 -11.50 9.14 -16.22
C ARG A 172 -9.98 9.01 -16.29
N PRO A 173 -9.28 9.48 -17.35
CA PRO A 173 -7.80 9.48 -17.36
C PRO A 173 -7.20 10.34 -16.25
N THR A 174 -7.80 11.51 -15.99
CA THR A 174 -7.39 12.39 -14.88
C THR A 174 -7.65 11.74 -13.53
N CYS A 175 -8.79 11.06 -13.38
CA CYS A 175 -9.05 10.26 -12.19
C CYS A 175 -7.98 9.18 -11.99
N ALA A 176 -7.63 8.41 -13.03
CA ALA A 176 -6.65 7.34 -12.91
C ALA A 176 -5.33 7.85 -12.32
N GLN A 177 -4.83 8.97 -12.83
CA GLN A 177 -3.61 9.62 -12.34
C GLN A 177 -3.76 10.11 -10.90
N PHE A 178 -4.91 10.68 -10.57
CA PHE A 178 -5.22 11.15 -9.22
C PHE A 178 -5.29 9.99 -8.23
N ALA A 179 -6.11 8.98 -8.50
CA ALA A 179 -6.27 7.80 -7.66
C ALA A 179 -4.91 7.10 -7.44
N ALA A 180 -4.14 6.87 -8.51
CA ALA A 180 -2.82 6.27 -8.42
C ALA A 180 -1.86 7.06 -7.51
N ARG A 181 -1.85 8.39 -7.62
CA ARG A 181 -0.97 9.25 -6.83
C ARG A 181 -1.32 9.20 -5.34
N ILE A 182 -2.61 9.25 -5.00
CA ILE A 182 -3.04 9.15 -3.60
C ILE A 182 -2.83 7.73 -3.05
N THR A 183 -3.12 6.68 -3.82
CA THR A 183 -2.83 5.29 -3.44
C THR A 183 -1.35 5.10 -3.11
N LYS A 184 -0.43 5.71 -3.87
CA LYS A 184 1.02 5.66 -3.59
C LYS A 184 1.44 6.31 -2.27
N LEU A 185 0.65 7.22 -1.70
CA LEU A 185 0.92 7.72 -0.35
C LEU A 185 0.79 6.61 0.69
N GLY A 186 -0.01 5.58 0.41
CA GLY A 186 -0.20 4.40 1.25
C GLY A 186 1.02 3.47 1.36
N GLU A 187 2.02 3.61 0.48
CA GLU A 187 3.23 2.74 0.50
C GLU A 187 3.97 2.76 1.84
N ARG A 188 3.87 3.87 2.59
CA ARG A 188 4.59 4.06 3.86
C ARG A 188 3.78 3.64 5.10
N PHE A 189 2.55 3.17 4.91
CA PHE A 189 1.61 2.95 6.00
C PHE A 189 1.00 1.54 5.95
N ALA A 190 0.79 0.96 7.12
CA ALA A 190 0.15 -0.35 7.24
C ALA A 190 -1.35 -0.32 6.96
N ASN A 191 -1.99 0.85 7.07
CA ASN A 191 -3.44 1.02 6.89
C ASN A 191 -3.75 1.81 5.61
N PRO A 192 -4.90 1.53 4.95
CA PRO A 192 -5.35 2.26 3.75
C PRO A 192 -5.52 3.77 3.98
N VAL A 193 -5.25 4.58 2.96
CA VAL A 193 -5.28 6.06 3.02
C VAL A 193 -6.48 6.70 2.33
N ALA A 194 -7.18 5.99 1.45
CA ALA A 194 -8.25 6.55 0.62
C ALA A 194 -9.44 7.05 1.45
N LYS A 195 -9.94 6.25 2.39
CA LYS A 195 -11.09 6.64 3.21
C LYS A 195 -10.79 7.87 4.08
N PRO A 196 -9.67 7.93 4.83
CA PRO A 196 -9.26 9.15 5.51
C PRO A 196 -9.09 10.36 4.58
N PHE A 197 -8.51 10.16 3.40
CA PHE A 197 -8.38 11.21 2.39
C PHE A 197 -9.75 11.76 1.95
N ILE A 198 -10.68 10.88 1.56
CA ILE A 198 -12.04 11.27 1.11
C ILE A 198 -12.77 12.02 2.22
N ASN A 199 -12.72 11.50 3.45
CA ASN A 199 -13.33 12.16 4.61
C ASN A 199 -12.73 13.55 4.87
N LEU A 200 -11.43 13.71 4.65
CA LEU A 200 -10.75 14.99 4.79
C LEU A 200 -11.19 15.97 3.70
N VAL A 201 -11.34 15.54 2.45
CA VAL A 201 -11.87 16.40 1.37
C VAL A 201 -13.27 16.90 1.68
N TYR A 202 -14.17 16.01 2.13
CA TYR A 202 -15.52 16.40 2.53
C TYR A 202 -15.51 17.33 3.75
N PHE A 203 -14.67 17.06 4.75
CA PHE A 203 -14.52 17.95 5.90
C PHE A 203 -14.03 19.34 5.49
N LEU A 204 -13.03 19.42 4.62
CA LEU A 204 -12.46 20.68 4.15
C LEU A 204 -13.46 21.52 3.35
N SER A 205 -14.41 20.88 2.66
CA SER A 205 -15.42 21.56 1.83
C SER A 205 -16.75 21.84 2.57
N ASP A 206 -16.97 21.24 3.74
CA ASP A 206 -18.18 21.37 4.55
C ASP A 206 -18.41 22.83 4.99
N LYS A 207 -19.61 23.36 4.66
CA LYS A 207 -20.04 24.74 4.98
C LYS A 207 -20.33 24.99 6.45
N LYS A 208 -20.67 23.96 7.20
CA LYS A 208 -21.20 24.03 8.56
C LYS A 208 -20.14 23.69 9.61
N ASN A 209 -19.32 22.68 9.35
CA ASN A 209 -18.41 22.09 10.34
C ASN A 209 -16.93 22.19 9.94
N GLY A 210 -16.63 22.69 8.75
CA GLY A 210 -15.29 22.78 8.19
C GLY A 210 -14.94 24.17 7.68
N PRO A 211 -13.74 24.31 7.07
CA PRO A 211 -13.20 25.57 6.55
C PRO A 211 -13.82 26.03 5.23
N HIS A 212 -14.82 25.32 4.71
CA HIS A 212 -15.55 25.64 3.48
C HIS A 212 -14.66 25.99 2.27
N ARG A 213 -13.60 25.20 2.04
CA ARG A 213 -12.69 25.40 0.91
C ARG A 213 -13.31 24.90 -0.40
N PRO A 214 -13.09 25.59 -1.53
CA PRO A 214 -13.45 25.08 -2.85
C PRO A 214 -12.89 23.68 -3.08
N MET A 215 -13.64 22.81 -3.77
CA MET A 215 -13.30 21.38 -3.92
C MET A 215 -11.85 21.14 -4.38
N PHE A 216 -11.37 21.92 -5.36
CA PHE A 216 -9.99 21.82 -5.84
C PHE A 216 -8.94 22.14 -4.76
N GLU A 217 -9.17 23.19 -3.96
CA GLU A 217 -8.30 23.56 -2.83
C GLU A 217 -8.37 22.51 -1.71
N ALA A 218 -9.57 22.02 -1.41
CA ALA A 218 -9.81 20.96 -0.44
C ALA A 218 -9.04 19.67 -0.81
N MET A 219 -9.07 19.25 -2.08
CA MET A 219 -8.31 18.09 -2.56
C MET A 219 -6.80 18.28 -2.43
N LYS A 220 -6.28 19.44 -2.83
CA LYS A 220 -4.84 19.75 -2.73
C LYS A 220 -4.37 19.75 -1.27
N LEU A 221 -5.16 20.36 -0.38
CA LEU A 221 -4.86 20.39 1.04
C LEU A 221 -4.97 19.00 1.66
N ALA A 222 -5.99 18.22 1.30
CA ALA A 222 -6.14 16.84 1.77
C ALA A 222 -4.97 15.95 1.35
N GLU A 223 -4.47 16.09 0.12
CA GLU A 223 -3.31 15.36 -0.38
C GLU A 223 -2.05 15.66 0.46
N ASN A 224 -1.81 16.94 0.75
CA ASN A 224 -0.70 17.35 1.61
C ASN A 224 -0.84 16.80 3.04
N ILE A 225 -2.03 16.86 3.62
CA ILE A 225 -2.26 16.40 4.99
C ILE A 225 -2.13 14.88 5.07
N ILE A 226 -2.75 14.12 4.16
CA ILE A 226 -2.75 12.65 4.20
C ILE A 226 -1.38 12.05 3.91
N SER A 227 -0.45 12.82 3.33
CA SER A 227 0.95 12.41 3.22
C SER A 227 1.60 12.10 4.57
N ASN A 228 1.01 12.58 5.67
CA ASN A 228 1.41 12.28 7.05
C ASN A 228 0.72 11.03 7.63
N GLY A 229 -0.02 10.28 6.81
CA GLY A 229 -0.62 9.00 7.16
C GLY A 229 -2.12 9.02 7.44
N PRO A 230 -2.72 7.83 7.61
CA PRO A 230 -4.17 7.66 7.71
C PRO A 230 -4.81 8.37 8.92
N MET A 231 -4.06 8.51 10.02
CA MET A 231 -4.53 9.23 11.22
C MET A 231 -4.47 10.76 11.08
N ALA A 232 -3.87 11.29 10.01
CA ALA A 232 -3.73 12.73 9.81
C ALA A 232 -5.07 13.43 9.68
N TYR A 233 -6.09 12.76 9.11
CA TYR A 233 -7.46 13.28 9.04
C TYR A 233 -8.05 13.54 10.43
N GLU A 234 -7.95 12.58 11.35
CA GLU A 234 -8.52 12.72 12.70
C GLU A 234 -7.81 13.83 13.47
N ASN A 235 -6.48 13.84 13.44
CA ASN A 235 -5.67 14.88 14.06
C ASN A 235 -5.99 16.26 13.49
N PHE A 236 -6.11 16.39 12.16
CA PHE A 236 -6.48 17.64 11.51
C PHE A 236 -7.87 18.11 11.93
N SER A 237 -8.88 17.26 11.77
CA SER A 237 -10.29 17.65 11.98
C SER A 237 -10.60 17.99 13.43
N GLN A 238 -10.02 17.26 14.39
CA GLN A 238 -10.13 17.59 15.81
C GLN A 238 -9.42 18.91 16.15
N ALA A 239 -8.20 19.10 15.64
CA ALA A 239 -7.43 20.31 15.87
C ALA A 239 -8.11 21.55 15.27
N TYR A 240 -8.68 21.45 14.07
CA TYR A 240 -9.41 22.56 13.45
C TYR A 240 -10.66 22.93 14.25
N LYS A 241 -11.46 21.94 14.66
CA LYS A 241 -12.66 22.17 15.49
C LYS A 241 -12.33 22.81 16.83
N PHE A 242 -11.26 22.35 17.48
CA PHE A 242 -10.79 22.95 18.73
C PHE A 242 -10.28 24.39 18.50
N ALA A 243 -9.52 24.62 17.43
CA ALA A 243 -8.96 25.93 17.13
C ALA A 243 -10.02 26.98 16.78
N SER A 244 -11.04 26.62 16.02
CA SER A 244 -12.09 27.54 15.55
C SER A 244 -13.23 27.75 16.55
N ALA A 245 -13.38 26.88 17.55
CA ALA A 245 -14.46 26.99 18.53
C ALA A 245 -14.23 28.14 19.51
N LYS A 246 -15.30 28.90 19.82
CA LYS A 246 -15.31 29.95 20.85
C LYS A 246 -14.86 29.50 22.23
N LYS A 247 -15.09 28.22 22.57
CA LYS A 247 -14.66 27.61 23.84
C LYS A 247 -13.28 26.93 23.75
N GLY A 248 -12.67 26.92 22.57
CA GLY A 248 -11.34 26.39 22.31
C GLY A 248 -10.33 27.52 22.20
N LEU A 249 -9.67 27.65 21.04
CA LEU A 249 -8.71 28.74 20.82
C LEU A 249 -9.31 30.01 20.19
N ASP A 250 -10.55 29.93 19.67
CA ASP A 250 -11.25 31.03 18.98
C ASP A 250 -10.40 31.73 17.90
N LEU A 251 -9.62 30.93 17.16
CA LEU A 251 -8.73 31.43 16.11
C LEU A 251 -9.52 31.76 14.83
N PRO A 252 -9.11 32.81 14.09
CA PRO A 252 -9.58 33.03 12.72
C PRO A 252 -9.31 31.82 11.82
N ASP A 253 -10.11 31.65 10.77
CA ASP A 253 -10.10 30.44 9.91
C ASP A 253 -8.70 30.06 9.39
N ASP A 254 -7.95 31.02 8.83
CA ASP A 254 -6.60 30.74 8.31
C ASP A 254 -5.61 30.30 9.40
N GLN A 255 -5.76 30.84 10.62
CA GLN A 255 -4.92 30.44 11.77
C GLN A 255 -5.33 29.06 12.29
N ALA A 256 -6.63 28.75 12.32
CA ALA A 256 -7.15 27.44 12.70
C ALA A 256 -6.70 26.36 11.71
N LEU A 257 -6.70 26.65 10.40
CA LEU A 257 -6.18 25.78 9.36
C LEU A 257 -4.68 25.50 9.52
N SER A 258 -3.89 26.56 9.73
CA SER A 258 -2.45 26.43 9.96
C SER A 258 -2.15 25.57 11.19
N PHE A 259 -2.85 25.84 12.30
CA PHE A 259 -2.76 25.04 13.52
C PHE A 259 -3.12 23.56 13.28
N ALA A 260 -4.24 23.30 12.62
CA ALA A 260 -4.70 21.94 12.33
C ALA A 260 -3.73 21.18 11.43
N SER A 261 -3.18 21.84 10.41
CA SER A 261 -2.17 21.29 9.51
C SER A 261 -0.91 20.89 10.27
N ASN A 262 -0.48 21.74 11.21
CA ASN A 262 0.66 21.46 12.09
C ASN A 262 0.40 20.27 13.02
N MET A 263 -0.82 20.09 13.52
CA MET A 263 -1.16 18.92 14.34
C MET A 263 -1.17 17.64 13.49
N ALA A 264 -1.72 17.70 12.28
CA ALA A 264 -1.73 16.58 11.36
C ALA A 264 -0.31 16.15 10.94
N ALA A 265 0.61 17.10 10.73
CA ALA A 265 2.02 16.83 10.44
C ALA A 265 2.75 16.07 11.58
N ARG A 266 2.24 16.13 12.81
CA ARG A 266 2.79 15.40 13.96
C ARG A 266 2.28 13.97 14.08
N THR A 267 1.41 13.52 13.17
CA THR A 267 0.88 12.14 13.15
C THR A 267 1.99 11.10 13.07
N ILE A 268 3.01 11.38 12.27
CA ILE A 268 4.23 10.58 12.25
C ILE A 268 5.12 11.15 13.36
N ALA A 269 5.14 10.48 14.51
CA ALA A 269 6.13 10.80 15.53
C ALA A 269 7.52 10.57 14.92
N ASN A 270 8.36 11.61 14.88
CA ASN A 270 9.78 11.49 14.51
C ASN A 270 10.46 10.50 15.47
N LYS A 271 10.39 9.20 15.20
CA LYS A 271 11.24 8.20 15.86
C LYS A 271 12.71 8.43 15.46
N ASP A 272 12.94 8.99 14.28
CA ASP A 272 14.28 9.21 13.73
C ASP A 272 15.03 10.41 14.33
N LYS A 273 14.36 11.31 15.07
CA LYS A 273 15.07 12.42 15.76
C LYS A 273 15.74 12.02 17.06
N LYS A 274 15.48 10.83 17.60
CA LYS A 274 16.09 10.39 18.87
C LYS A 274 17.45 9.71 18.71
N GLU A 275 17.90 9.39 17.50
CA GLU A 275 19.21 8.76 17.29
C GLU A 275 20.37 9.75 17.11
N ASN A 276 20.10 11.04 16.97
CA ASN A 276 21.12 12.10 16.81
C ASN A 276 21.22 13.04 18.01
N ILE A 277 20.76 12.62 19.20
CA ILE A 277 21.11 13.27 20.46
C ILE A 277 22.01 12.30 21.23
N LYS A 278 23.28 12.29 20.86
CA LYS A 278 24.39 11.83 21.70
C LYS A 278 25.33 13.00 21.92
#